data_AF-A0A948DWQ0-F1
#
_entry.id   AF-A0A948DWQ0-F1
#
_cell.length_a   1.000
_cell.length_b   1.000
_cell.length_c   1.000
_cell.angle_alpha   90.00
_cell.angle_beta   90.00
_cell.angle_gamma   90.00
#
_symmetry.space_group_name_H-M   'P 1'
#
loop_
_entity.id
_entity.type
_entity.pdbx_description
1 polymer ?
#
loop_
_entity_poly.entity_id
_entity_poly.type
_entity_poly.pdbx_seq_one_letter_code
_entity_poly.pdbx_strand_id
1 'polypeptide(L)'
;MKIKKRRYITSPCASAVRLIRKKYPHLEKYLAYKVDSPMVATAKVVHHKWPDAKVVFIGPCIVKRLEASEDHPDLDILVLTYKELNEVLNIVHPDEAIPVEQLFDLENSSTRLYPISGGLATTSCSSHLLSRDEIQVISGWKKCAEALDNFEKNTSVRLLDILFCDGGCINGPGIESMLTLEERRNKILGYIEQRKI
;
A
#
# COMPACT_ATOMS: atom_id res chain seq x y z
N MET A 1 -20.73 -21.06 22.75
CA MET A 1 -19.43 -20.36 22.59
C MET A 1 -19.64 -19.14 21.68
N LYS A 2 -19.53 -17.91 22.18
CA LYS A 2 -19.55 -16.71 21.31
C LYS A 2 -18.25 -16.72 20.49
N ILE A 3 -18.34 -16.85 19.17
CA ILE A 3 -17.18 -16.70 18.28
C ILE A 3 -16.63 -15.28 18.51
N LYS A 4 -15.42 -15.18 19.06
CA LYS A 4 -14.76 -13.90 19.32
C LYS A 4 -14.48 -13.26 17.96
N LYS A 5 -15.28 -12.27 17.57
CA LYS A 5 -15.12 -11.55 16.29
C LYS A 5 -13.70 -10.96 16.24
N ARG A 6 -12.87 -11.45 15.31
CA ARG A 6 -11.50 -10.96 15.12
C ARG A 6 -11.53 -9.53 14.57
N ARG A 7 -10.55 -8.74 14.98
CA ARG A 7 -10.34 -7.34 14.61
C ARG A 7 -8.95 -7.18 14.02
N TYR A 8 -8.81 -6.34 13.01
CA TYR A 8 -7.58 -6.16 12.26
C TYR A 8 -7.30 -4.69 11.97
N ILE A 9 -6.03 -4.33 11.99
CA ILE A 9 -5.47 -3.09 11.45
C ILE A 9 -4.63 -3.50 10.23
N THR A 10 -4.82 -2.82 9.11
CA THR A 10 -4.07 -3.11 7.88
C THR A 10 -2.58 -2.80 8.08
N SER A 11 -1.71 -3.70 7.61
CA SER A 11 -0.24 -3.62 7.70
C SER A 11 0.53 -3.07 6.47
N PRO A 12 -0.03 -2.87 5.26
CA PRO A 12 0.82 -2.48 4.13
C PRO A 12 1.42 -1.08 4.15
N CYS A 13 0.88 -0.16 4.96
CA CYS A 13 1.47 1.17 5.13
C CYS A 13 2.61 1.12 6.14
N ALA A 14 3.85 1.04 5.66
CA ALA A 14 5.06 0.92 6.48
C ALA A 14 5.16 2.02 7.57
N SER A 15 4.74 3.25 7.26
CA SER A 15 4.70 4.36 8.23
C SER A 15 3.66 4.15 9.33
N ALA A 16 2.48 3.63 9.00
CA ALA A 16 1.44 3.33 9.99
C ALA A 16 1.86 2.17 10.91
N VAL A 17 2.47 1.12 10.36
CA VAL A 17 3.04 0.02 11.14
C VAL A 17 4.09 0.51 12.13
N ARG A 18 5.02 1.37 11.67
CA ARG A 18 6.07 1.94 12.53
C ARG A 18 5.50 2.87 13.61
N LEU A 19 4.48 3.67 13.28
CA LEU A 19 3.74 4.45 14.26
C LEU A 19 3.14 3.56 15.35
N ILE A 20 2.49 2.46 14.96
CA ILE A 20 1.86 1.51 15.89
C ILE A 20 2.91 0.85 16.78
N ARG A 21 3.97 0.27 16.20
CA ARG A 21 5.06 -0.36 16.98
C ARG A 21 5.69 0.59 17.98
N LYS A 22 5.87 1.87 17.61
CA LYS A 22 6.56 2.86 18.45
C LYS A 22 5.66 3.50 19.51
N LYS A 23 4.42 3.84 19.16
CA LYS A 23 3.53 4.64 20.03
C LYS A 23 2.32 3.86 20.57
N TYR A 24 1.93 2.78 19.91
CA TYR A 24 0.77 1.95 20.27
C TYR A 24 1.12 0.45 20.29
N PRO A 25 2.19 0.03 20.99
CA PRO A 25 2.66 -1.37 20.95
C PRO A 25 1.59 -2.37 21.41
N HIS A 26 0.66 -1.96 22.29
CA HIS A 26 -0.48 -2.79 22.71
C HIS A 26 -1.48 -3.10 21.59
N LEU A 27 -1.50 -2.30 20.51
CA LEU A 27 -2.32 -2.51 19.32
C LEU A 27 -1.63 -3.36 18.25
N GLU A 28 -0.33 -3.64 18.38
CA GLU A 28 0.45 -4.42 17.41
C GLU A 28 -0.16 -5.82 17.16
N LYS A 29 -0.76 -6.42 18.20
CA LYS A 29 -1.49 -7.71 18.09
C LYS A 29 -2.66 -7.70 17.09
N TYR A 30 -3.15 -6.53 16.68
CA TYR A 30 -4.21 -6.38 15.68
C TYR A 30 -3.67 -6.15 14.27
N LEU A 31 -2.38 -5.87 14.10
CA LEU A 31 -1.78 -5.73 12.77
C LEU A 31 -1.89 -7.04 12.00
N ALA A 32 -2.30 -6.94 10.74
CA ALA A 32 -2.49 -8.07 9.84
C ALA A 32 -1.15 -8.66 9.34
N TYR A 33 -0.21 -9.01 10.23
CA TYR A 33 1.13 -9.51 9.86
C TYR A 33 1.14 -10.85 9.12
N LYS A 34 0.04 -11.61 9.17
CA LYS A 34 -0.12 -12.83 8.37
C LYS A 34 -0.36 -12.55 6.88
N VAL A 35 -0.53 -11.30 6.51
CA VAL A 35 -0.73 -10.85 5.14
C VAL A 35 0.43 -9.92 4.78
N ASP A 36 1.23 -10.38 3.81
CA ASP A 36 2.33 -9.59 3.27
C ASP A 36 1.81 -8.32 2.58
N SER A 37 2.61 -7.25 2.58
CA SER A 37 2.30 -6.10 1.73
C SER A 37 2.46 -6.46 0.25
N PRO A 38 1.86 -5.73 -0.69
CA PRO A 38 2.03 -6.01 -2.12
C PRO A 38 3.49 -6.02 -2.60
N MET A 39 4.37 -5.23 -1.96
CA MET A 39 5.80 -5.24 -2.26
C MET A 39 6.42 -6.59 -1.90
N VAL A 40 6.18 -7.05 -0.67
CA VAL A 40 6.74 -8.30 -0.13
C VAL A 40 6.15 -9.51 -0.85
N ALA A 41 4.83 -9.53 -1.06
CA ALA A 41 4.16 -10.60 -1.79
C ALA A 41 4.68 -10.73 -3.23
N THR A 42 4.82 -9.61 -3.94
CA THR A 42 5.37 -9.59 -5.30
C THR A 42 6.82 -10.06 -5.31
N ALA A 43 7.65 -9.60 -4.37
CA ALA A 43 9.04 -10.03 -4.26
C ALA A 43 9.15 -11.55 -4.08
N LYS A 44 8.35 -12.16 -3.21
CA LYS A 44 8.30 -13.62 -3.02
C LYS A 44 7.89 -14.35 -4.30
N VAL A 45 6.91 -13.83 -5.04
CA VAL A 45 6.51 -14.39 -6.34
C VAL A 45 7.65 -14.30 -7.36
N VAL A 46 8.35 -13.17 -7.41
CA VAL A 46 9.48 -12.96 -8.34
C VAL A 46 10.62 -13.92 -8.01
N HIS A 47 11.04 -14.04 -6.75
CA HIS A 47 12.10 -14.99 -6.35
C HIS A 47 11.73 -16.44 -6.68
N HIS A 48 10.46 -16.80 -6.56
CA HIS A 48 10.01 -18.15 -6.89
C HIS A 48 10.02 -18.42 -8.40
N LYS A 49 9.59 -17.45 -9.22
CA LYS A 49 9.50 -17.61 -10.68
C LYS A 49 10.83 -17.38 -11.41
N TRP A 50 11.63 -16.45 -10.90
CA TRP A 50 12.89 -16.01 -11.47
C TRP A 50 13.95 -15.89 -10.36
N PRO A 51 14.55 -17.02 -9.93
CA PRO A 51 15.45 -17.05 -8.78
C PRO A 51 16.68 -16.14 -8.91
N ASP A 52 17.14 -15.89 -10.13
CA ASP A 52 18.32 -15.06 -10.41
C ASP A 52 17.97 -13.56 -10.58
N ALA A 53 16.68 -13.20 -10.54
CA ALA A 53 16.24 -11.82 -10.73
C ALA A 53 16.56 -10.95 -9.51
N LYS A 54 17.00 -9.72 -9.78
CA LYS A 54 17.07 -8.67 -8.75
C LYS A 54 15.74 -7.95 -8.63
N VAL A 55 15.21 -7.88 -7.40
CA VAL A 55 13.90 -7.26 -7.16
C VAL A 55 14.08 -5.77 -6.87
N VAL A 56 13.46 -4.95 -7.71
CA VAL A 56 13.35 -3.51 -7.50
C VAL A 56 11.88 -3.14 -7.35
N PHE A 57 11.50 -2.72 -6.15
CA PHE A 57 10.20 -2.10 -5.92
C PHE A 57 10.26 -0.61 -6.24
N ILE A 58 9.33 -0.16 -7.07
CA ILE A 58 9.17 1.25 -7.45
C ILE A 58 7.84 1.73 -6.90
N GLY A 59 7.86 2.79 -6.08
CA GLY A 59 6.63 3.31 -5.48
C GLY A 59 6.74 4.72 -4.93
N PRO A 60 5.70 5.23 -4.25
CA PRO A 60 5.68 6.61 -3.79
C PRO A 60 6.24 6.81 -2.38
N CYS A 61 6.68 5.74 -1.71
CA CYS A 61 6.95 5.76 -0.28
C CYS A 61 8.39 5.34 0.05
N ILE A 62 9.16 6.27 0.60
CA ILE A 62 10.54 6.02 1.06
C ILE A 62 10.59 5.02 2.22
N VAL A 63 9.56 4.98 3.08
CA VAL A 63 9.52 4.12 4.28
C VAL A 63 9.42 2.64 3.92
N LYS A 64 9.05 2.31 2.66
CA LYS A 64 9.16 0.94 2.14
C LYS A 64 10.59 0.39 2.18
N ARG A 65 11.62 1.24 2.16
CA ARG A 65 13.01 0.82 2.39
C ARG A 65 13.17 0.11 3.72
N LEU A 66 12.59 0.67 4.77
CA LEU A 66 12.69 0.08 6.10
C LEU A 66 11.89 -1.22 6.19
N GLU A 67 10.75 -1.32 5.51
CA GLU A 67 10.03 -2.60 5.40
C GLU A 67 10.86 -3.67 4.67
N ALA A 68 11.56 -3.30 3.60
CA ALA A 68 12.46 -4.22 2.93
C ALA A 68 13.67 -4.59 3.81
N SER A 69 14.37 -3.61 4.39
CA SER A 69 15.66 -3.83 5.05
C SER A 69 15.57 -4.33 6.49
N GLU A 70 14.52 -3.97 7.23
CA GLU A 70 14.36 -4.33 8.65
C GLU A 70 13.35 -5.46 8.84
N ASP A 71 12.22 -5.41 8.11
CA ASP A 71 11.13 -6.39 8.28
C ASP A 71 11.34 -7.65 7.41
N HIS A 72 12.00 -7.52 6.25
CA HIS A 72 12.22 -8.60 5.28
C HIS A 72 13.62 -8.59 4.63
N PRO A 73 14.71 -8.55 5.42
CA PRO A 73 16.08 -8.44 4.88
C PRO A 73 16.49 -9.62 3.99
N ASP A 74 15.82 -10.76 4.13
CA ASP A 74 16.05 -11.99 3.36
C ASP A 74 15.59 -11.89 1.89
N LEU A 75 14.75 -10.91 1.55
CA LEU A 75 14.19 -10.75 0.20
C LEU A 75 15.00 -9.82 -0.71
N ASP A 76 16.11 -9.22 -0.24
CA ASP A 76 17.02 -8.35 -1.01
C ASP A 76 16.29 -7.32 -1.92
N ILE A 77 15.22 -6.71 -1.41
CA ILE A 77 14.36 -5.81 -2.19
C ILE A 77 15.01 -4.41 -2.24
N LEU A 78 15.43 -3.98 -3.43
CA LEU A 78 15.80 -2.59 -3.65
C LEU A 78 14.53 -1.73 -3.75
N VAL A 79 14.49 -0.59 -3.07
CA VAL A 79 13.33 0.32 -3.07
C VAL A 79 13.70 1.66 -3.66
N LEU A 80 13.07 2.00 -4.79
CA LEU A 80 13.14 3.29 -5.45
C LEU A 80 11.82 4.04 -5.34
N THR A 81 11.92 5.33 -5.10
CA THR A 81 10.78 6.23 -5.24
C THR A 81 10.56 6.63 -6.71
N TYR A 82 9.37 7.12 -7.07
CA TYR A 82 9.17 7.65 -8.43
C TYR A 82 10.08 8.85 -8.73
N LYS A 83 10.38 9.68 -7.73
CA LYS A 83 11.39 10.74 -7.83
C LYS A 83 12.77 10.20 -8.21
N GLU A 84 13.26 9.21 -7.49
CA GLU A 84 14.57 8.61 -7.76
C GLU A 84 14.59 7.87 -9.10
N LEU A 85 13.47 7.26 -9.51
CA LEU A 85 13.34 6.70 -10.85
C LEU A 85 13.52 7.79 -11.92
N ASN A 86 12.92 8.97 -11.76
CA ASN A 86 13.13 10.08 -12.70
C ASN A 86 14.60 10.50 -12.75
N GLU A 87 15.30 10.55 -11.62
CA GLU A 87 16.73 10.86 -11.58
C GLU A 87 17.55 9.81 -12.35
N VAL A 88 17.25 8.52 -12.20
CA VAL A 88 17.88 7.44 -12.98
C VAL A 88 17.61 7.58 -14.48
N LEU A 89 16.35 7.83 -14.87
CA LEU A 89 15.97 7.98 -16.28
C LEU A 89 16.65 9.19 -16.93
N ASN A 90 16.84 10.28 -16.19
CA ASN A 90 17.56 11.47 -16.67
C ASN A 90 19.06 11.23 -16.88
N ILE A 91 19.65 10.25 -16.21
CA ILE A 91 21.07 9.89 -16.39
C ILE A 91 21.23 8.91 -17.54
N VAL A 92 20.37 7.89 -17.59
CA VAL A 92 20.48 6.79 -18.55
C VAL A 92 20.08 7.22 -19.96
N HIS A 93 19.31 8.31 -20.10
CA HIS A 93 18.81 8.83 -21.38
C HIS A 93 18.40 7.69 -22.31
N PRO A 94 17.39 6.88 -21.95
CA PRO A 94 17.04 5.72 -22.75
C PRO A 94 16.71 6.15 -24.18
N ASP A 95 17.60 5.82 -25.12
CA ASP A 95 17.60 6.32 -26.50
C ASP A 95 16.45 5.76 -27.36
N GLU A 96 15.53 5.00 -26.80
CA GLU A 96 14.46 4.35 -27.54
C GLU A 96 13.13 4.56 -26.85
N ALA A 97 12.18 5.10 -27.61
CA ALA A 97 10.76 4.95 -27.31
C ALA A 97 10.46 3.45 -27.29
N ILE A 98 10.55 2.83 -26.11
CA ILE A 98 10.12 1.46 -25.90
C ILE A 98 8.67 1.40 -26.41
N PRO A 99 8.35 0.55 -27.39
CA PRO A 99 6.98 0.41 -27.85
C PRO A 99 6.10 0.13 -26.64
N VAL A 100 5.00 0.88 -26.51
CA VAL A 100 4.03 0.81 -25.39
C VAL A 100 3.36 -0.57 -25.26
N GLU A 101 3.73 -1.51 -26.13
CA GLU A 101 3.18 -2.87 -26.28
C GLU A 101 3.75 -3.90 -25.31
N GLN A 102 4.70 -3.54 -24.43
CA GLN A 102 5.11 -4.45 -23.37
C GLN A 102 4.04 -4.52 -22.27
N LEU A 103 3.31 -5.63 -22.27
CA LEU A 103 2.38 -6.01 -21.21
C LEU A 103 3.13 -6.30 -19.91
N PHE A 104 2.48 -6.08 -18.77
CA PHE A 104 3.00 -6.55 -17.49
C PHE A 104 3.04 -8.08 -17.48
N ASP A 105 4.13 -8.69 -17.00
CA ASP A 105 4.25 -10.16 -16.89
C ASP A 105 3.12 -10.78 -16.06
N LEU A 106 2.62 -10.02 -15.07
CA LEU A 106 1.47 -10.35 -14.24
C LEU A 106 0.60 -9.11 -14.06
N GLU A 107 -0.65 -9.17 -14.52
CA GLU A 107 -1.62 -8.08 -14.39
C GLU A 107 -2.92 -8.57 -13.72
N ASN A 108 -3.42 -7.78 -12.76
CA ASN A 108 -4.78 -7.90 -12.26
C ASN A 108 -5.40 -6.51 -12.21
N SER A 109 -6.44 -6.27 -13.01
CA SER A 109 -7.10 -4.97 -13.11
C SER A 109 -7.88 -4.61 -11.84
N SER A 110 -8.36 -5.60 -11.08
CA SER A 110 -9.25 -5.38 -9.93
C SER A 110 -8.59 -4.66 -8.75
N THR A 111 -7.27 -4.77 -8.60
CA THR A 111 -6.52 -4.16 -7.47
C THR A 111 -5.93 -2.80 -7.78
N ARG A 112 -6.17 -2.23 -8.98
CA ARG A 112 -5.61 -0.93 -9.39
C ARG A 112 -6.11 0.25 -8.54
N LEU A 113 -7.21 0.08 -7.79
CA LEU A 113 -7.73 1.06 -6.83
C LEU A 113 -6.91 1.14 -5.53
N TYR A 114 -6.10 0.12 -5.24
CA TYR A 114 -5.34 -0.05 -4.01
C TYR A 114 -4.60 1.20 -3.48
N PRO A 115 -3.89 2.02 -4.30
CA PRO A 115 -3.12 3.15 -3.76
C PRO A 115 -4.00 4.30 -3.22
N ILE A 116 -5.29 4.33 -3.53
CA ILE A 116 -6.22 5.35 -3.07
C ILE A 116 -6.74 4.97 -1.67
N SER A 117 -6.97 5.96 -0.80
CA SER A 117 -7.66 5.75 0.49
C SER A 117 -8.97 4.96 0.32
N GLY A 118 -9.09 3.86 1.05
CA GLY A 118 -10.20 2.90 0.98
C GLY A 118 -10.10 1.88 -0.16
N GLY A 119 -9.06 1.98 -0.99
CA GLY A 119 -8.79 1.05 -2.08
C GLY A 119 -8.52 -0.36 -1.59
N LEU A 120 -7.78 -0.53 -0.49
CA LEU A 120 -7.55 -1.83 0.13
C LEU A 120 -8.86 -2.42 0.65
N ALA A 121 -9.62 -1.67 1.46
CA ALA A 121 -10.91 -2.13 1.96
C ALA A 121 -11.85 -2.58 0.81
N THR A 122 -11.88 -1.83 -0.28
CA THR A 122 -12.70 -2.14 -1.48
C THR A 122 -12.22 -3.39 -2.21
N THR A 123 -10.91 -3.54 -2.43
CA THR A 123 -10.34 -4.62 -3.26
C THR A 123 -10.07 -5.91 -2.51
N SER A 124 -10.08 -5.87 -1.18
CA SER A 124 -9.92 -7.06 -0.31
C SER A 124 -11.21 -7.87 -0.12
N CYS A 125 -12.30 -7.52 -0.81
CA CYS A 125 -13.63 -8.10 -0.62
C CYS A 125 -14.15 -8.00 0.83
N SER A 126 -13.58 -7.09 1.63
CA SER A 126 -13.95 -6.94 3.04
C SER A 126 -15.42 -6.57 3.25
N SER A 127 -16.00 -5.84 2.30
CA SER A 127 -17.43 -5.48 2.25
C SER A 127 -18.38 -6.67 2.13
N HIS A 128 -17.92 -7.84 1.67
CA HIS A 128 -18.72 -9.07 1.64
C HIS A 128 -18.72 -9.80 2.99
N LEU A 129 -17.77 -9.47 3.88
CA LEU A 129 -17.54 -10.16 5.15
C LEU A 129 -17.90 -9.31 6.37
N LEU A 130 -17.90 -7.99 6.21
CA LEU A 130 -18.08 -7.00 7.27
C LEU A 130 -19.15 -6.00 6.85
N SER A 131 -19.95 -5.53 7.81
CA SER A 131 -20.84 -4.41 7.55
C SER A 131 -20.05 -3.11 7.37
N ARG A 132 -20.68 -2.10 6.76
CA ARG A 132 -20.08 -0.78 6.56
C ARG A 132 -19.58 -0.16 7.88
N ASP A 133 -20.32 -0.35 8.97
CA ASP A 133 -19.98 0.17 10.31
C ASP A 133 -18.87 -0.64 11.01
N GLU A 134 -18.55 -1.82 10.51
CA GLU A 134 -17.43 -2.65 10.98
C GLU A 134 -16.10 -2.29 10.27
N ILE A 135 -16.13 -1.44 9.22
CA ILE A 135 -14.95 -1.00 8.45
C ILE A 135 -14.72 0.50 8.67
N GLN A 136 -13.51 0.86 9.06
CA GLN A 136 -13.07 2.25 9.17
C GLN A 136 -11.88 2.50 8.25
N VAL A 137 -11.98 3.51 7.38
CA VAL A 137 -10.91 3.94 6.47
C VAL A 137 -10.38 5.29 6.93
N ILE A 138 -9.08 5.37 7.18
CA ILE A 138 -8.40 6.56 7.65
C ILE A 138 -7.15 6.81 6.80
N SER A 139 -7.02 8.03 6.30
CA SER A 139 -5.81 8.49 5.62
C SER A 139 -5.40 9.86 6.15
N GLY A 140 -4.11 10.03 6.42
CA GLY A 140 -3.52 11.29 6.86
C GLY A 140 -2.90 11.18 8.26
N TRP A 141 -1.66 11.66 8.38
CA TRP A 141 -0.83 11.47 9.57
C TRP A 141 -1.45 12.12 10.82
N LYS A 142 -2.14 13.24 10.65
CA LYS A 142 -2.85 13.96 11.74
C LYS A 142 -4.00 13.14 12.33
N LYS A 143 -4.63 12.28 11.51
CA LYS A 143 -5.81 11.48 11.89
C LYS A 143 -5.43 10.12 12.45
N CYS A 144 -4.19 9.66 12.24
CA CYS A 144 -3.76 8.31 12.62
C CYS A 144 -3.82 8.07 14.13
N ALA A 145 -3.41 9.05 14.95
CA ALA A 145 -3.42 8.89 16.41
C ALA A 145 -4.84 8.73 16.96
N GLU A 146 -5.74 9.64 16.59
CA GLU A 146 -7.15 9.60 16.98
C GLU A 146 -7.84 8.32 16.49
N ALA A 147 -7.54 7.88 15.27
CA ALA A 147 -8.08 6.63 14.73
C ALA A 147 -7.65 5.39 15.53
N LEU A 148 -6.40 5.35 16.00
CA LEU A 148 -5.89 4.25 16.83
C LEU A 148 -6.53 4.26 18.22
N ASP A 149 -6.67 5.44 18.84
CA ASP A 149 -7.38 5.60 20.12
C ASP A 149 -8.85 5.17 20.01
N ASN A 150 -9.51 5.55 18.92
CA ASN A 150 -10.88 5.17 18.64
C ASN A 150 -11.02 3.68 18.36
N PHE A 151 -10.07 3.07 17.63
CA PHE A 151 -10.06 1.62 17.42
C PHE A 151 -9.87 0.86 18.74
N GLU A 152 -9.06 1.35 19.66
CA GLU A 152 -8.91 0.72 20.97
C GLU A 152 -10.24 0.69 21.74
N LYS A 153 -10.94 1.82 21.79
CA LYS A 153 -12.19 1.99 22.56
C LYS A 153 -13.41 1.38 21.87
N ASN A 154 -13.50 1.50 20.56
CA ASN A 154 -14.65 1.05 19.78
C ASN A 154 -14.45 -0.36 19.22
N THR A 155 -14.98 -1.36 19.93
CA THR A 155 -14.91 -2.77 19.50
C THR A 155 -15.81 -3.13 18.32
N SER A 156 -16.70 -2.23 17.86
CA SER A 156 -17.50 -2.45 16.64
C SER A 156 -16.65 -2.41 15.39
N VAL A 157 -15.56 -1.63 15.38
CA VAL A 157 -14.63 -1.56 14.25
C VAL A 157 -13.81 -2.85 14.20
N ARG A 158 -14.03 -3.65 13.16
CA ARG A 158 -13.34 -4.92 12.94
C ARG A 158 -12.22 -4.82 11.91
N LEU A 159 -12.27 -3.85 11.01
CA LEU A 159 -11.19 -3.57 10.07
C LEU A 159 -10.88 -2.08 10.07
N LEU A 160 -9.66 -1.72 10.46
CA LEU A 160 -9.12 -0.37 10.30
C LEU A 160 -8.13 -0.36 9.14
N ASP A 161 -8.55 0.21 8.00
CA ASP A 161 -7.71 0.52 6.85
C ASP A 161 -7.04 1.88 7.09
N ILE A 162 -5.76 1.85 7.48
CA ILE A 162 -5.01 3.02 7.93
C ILE A 162 -3.83 3.34 7.00
N LEU A 163 -3.81 4.58 6.52
CA LEU A 163 -2.81 5.12 5.60
C LEU A 163 -2.22 6.40 6.18
N PHE A 164 -0.89 6.51 6.17
CA PHE A 164 -0.21 7.66 6.79
C PHE A 164 -0.30 8.95 5.95
N CYS A 165 -0.30 8.85 4.63
CA CYS A 165 -0.44 10.00 3.73
C CYS A 165 -1.92 10.34 3.49
N ASP A 166 -2.25 11.62 3.42
CA ASP A 166 -3.61 12.08 3.08
C ASP A 166 -4.01 11.57 1.69
N GLY A 167 -5.19 10.92 1.58
CA GLY A 167 -5.66 10.33 0.32
C GLY A 167 -4.99 9.01 -0.08
N GLY A 168 -4.01 8.52 0.70
CA GLY A 168 -3.33 7.24 0.46
C GLY A 168 -1.98 7.39 -0.23
N CYS A 169 -1.51 6.30 -0.84
CA CYS A 169 -0.20 6.22 -1.49
C CYS A 169 -0.05 7.21 -2.65
N ILE A 170 -1.16 7.68 -3.24
CA ILE A 170 -1.21 8.70 -4.31
C ILE A 170 -0.72 10.09 -3.88
N ASN A 171 -0.48 10.26 -2.57
CA ASN A 171 0.11 11.45 -1.98
C ASN A 171 1.39 11.11 -1.19
N GLY A 172 2.05 10.01 -1.54
CA GLY A 172 3.34 9.65 -0.93
C GLY A 172 4.44 10.65 -1.28
N PRO A 173 5.46 10.79 -0.42
CA PRO A 173 6.51 11.81 -0.56
C PRO A 173 7.40 11.63 -1.79
N GLY A 174 7.40 10.44 -2.40
CA GLY A 174 8.13 10.14 -3.62
C GLY A 174 7.40 10.51 -4.91
N ILE A 175 6.26 11.21 -4.84
CA ILE A 175 5.50 11.66 -6.01
C ILE A 175 5.86 13.11 -6.34
N GLU A 176 6.33 13.34 -7.56
CA GLU A 176 6.54 14.67 -8.13
C GLU A 176 5.42 14.96 -9.14
N SER A 177 4.48 15.81 -8.75
CA SER A 177 3.35 16.17 -9.61
C SER A 177 2.73 17.50 -9.19
N MET A 178 2.41 18.33 -10.18
CA MET A 178 1.68 19.59 -9.99
C MET A 178 0.17 19.39 -9.78
N LEU A 179 -0.34 18.17 -9.99
CA LEU A 179 -1.74 17.85 -9.78
C LEU A 179 -2.09 17.87 -8.30
N THR A 180 -3.26 18.40 -7.99
CA THR A 180 -3.92 18.27 -6.69
C THR A 180 -4.22 16.82 -6.35
N LEU A 181 -4.45 16.53 -5.07
CA LEU A 181 -4.80 15.19 -4.62
C LEU A 181 -6.07 14.64 -5.29
N GLU A 182 -7.05 15.50 -5.54
CA GLU A 182 -8.29 15.16 -6.22
C GLU A 182 -8.06 14.81 -7.69
N GLU A 183 -7.28 15.61 -8.41
CA GLU A 183 -6.92 15.32 -9.81
C GLU A 183 -6.15 14.00 -9.94
N ARG A 184 -5.22 13.73 -9.01
CA ARG A 184 -4.50 12.44 -8.97
C ARG A 184 -5.45 11.26 -8.75
N ARG A 185 -6.41 11.42 -7.84
CA ARG A 185 -7.46 10.41 -7.59
C ARG A 185 -8.28 10.17 -8.86
N ASN A 186 -8.76 11.24 -9.51
CA ASN A 186 -9.57 11.15 -10.72
C ASN A 186 -8.79 10.52 -11.89
N LYS A 187 -7.50 10.82 -12.03
CA LYS A 187 -6.64 10.20 -13.03
C LYS A 187 -6.56 8.68 -12.86
N ILE A 188 -6.45 8.19 -11.62
CA ILE A 188 -6.43 6.74 -11.36
C ILE A 188 -7.79 6.12 -11.63
N LEU A 189 -8.89 6.76 -11.21
CA LEU A 189 -10.24 6.27 -11.48
C LEU A 189 -10.51 6.17 -12.98
N GLY A 190 -10.15 7.19 -13.76
CA GLY A 190 -10.29 7.19 -15.22
C GLY A 190 -9.42 6.11 -15.88
N TYR A 191 -8.19 5.89 -15.40
CA TYR A 191 -7.34 4.81 -15.89
C TYR A 191 -7.93 3.42 -15.64
N ILE A 192 -8.58 3.21 -14.48
CA ILE A 192 -9.26 1.96 -14.17
C ILE A 192 -10.46 1.75 -15.09
N GLU A 193 -11.28 2.78 -15.33
CA GLU A 193 -12.45 2.70 -16.21
C GLU A 193 -12.07 2.36 -17.65
N GLN A 194 -10.99 2.94 -18.18
CA GLN A 194 -10.49 2.65 -19.52
C GLN A 194 -9.97 1.21 -19.69
N ARG A 195 -9.59 0.54 -18.60
CA ARG A 195 -9.04 -0.82 -18.59
C ARG A 195 -10.01 -1.87 -18.02
N LYS A 196 -11.30 -1.57 -17.91
CA LYS A 196 -12.36 -2.55 -17.56
C LYS A 196 -12.73 -3.50 -18.72
N ILE A 197 -11.81 -3.74 -19.65
CA ILE A 197 -11.98 -4.69 -20.76
C ILE A 197 -11.77 -6.11 -20.23
#